data_AF-A0A9X6Q6A5-F1
#
_entry.id   AF-A0A9X6Q6A5-F1
#
_cell.length_a   1.000
_cell.length_b   1.000
_cell.length_c   1.000
_cell.angle_alpha   90.00
_cell.angle_beta   90.00
_cell.angle_gamma   90.00
#
_symmetry.space_group_name_H-M   'P 1'
#
loop_
_entity.id
_entity.type
_entity.pdbx_description
1 polymer ?
#
loop_
_entity_poly.entity_id
_entity_poly.type
_entity_poly.pdbx_seq_one_letter_code
_entity_poly.pdbx_strand_id
1 'polypeptide(L)'
;MPSGRTHTKINLISLPVVLFLLFSYGLTNFDFLLTFAIGFLVGTSFLTPDLDTYSNAYNKWGFLRIFWYPYKKVMPHRSFFTHTIILGDVIRIAYMLIVFSPFLLLLNVVALDGNLIEIAKKHEVEIVTFLMGIVVASTLHIIADKVNTRRKKMMRKKKKRRR
;
A
#
# COMPACT_ATOMS: atom_id res chain seq x y z
N MET A 1 1.82 17.47 -6.49
CA MET A 1 0.83 16.41 -6.18
C MET A 1 0.19 16.78 -4.84
N PRO A 2 -0.80 16.07 -4.25
CA PRO A 2 -0.99 16.17 -2.81
C PRO A 2 0.33 15.78 -2.12
N SER A 3 0.58 16.28 -0.92
CA SER A 3 1.77 15.83 -0.19
C SER A 3 1.56 14.39 0.30
N GLY A 4 2.63 13.63 0.53
CA GLY A 4 2.51 12.29 1.14
C GLY A 4 1.73 12.32 2.47
N ARG A 5 1.84 13.42 3.24
CA ARG A 5 1.03 13.63 4.46
C ARG A 5 -0.46 13.75 4.17
N THR A 6 -0.82 14.38 3.05
CA THR A 6 -2.22 14.50 2.61
C THR A 6 -2.81 13.13 2.28
N HIS A 7 -2.06 12.29 1.57
CA HIS A 7 -2.49 10.93 1.25
C HIS A 7 -2.66 10.07 2.50
N THR A 8 -1.70 10.10 3.43
CA THR A 8 -1.84 9.42 4.73
C THR A 8 -3.10 9.89 5.48
N LYS A 9 -3.36 11.20 5.54
CA LYS A 9 -4.58 11.73 6.19
C LYS A 9 -5.86 11.24 5.52
N ILE A 10 -5.91 11.26 4.18
CA ILE A 10 -7.06 10.75 3.42
C ILE A 10 -7.32 9.30 3.80
N ASN A 11 -6.31 8.44 3.73
CA ASN A 11 -6.45 7.03 4.07
C ASN A 11 -6.90 6.81 5.52
N LEU A 12 -6.31 7.51 6.50
CA LEU A 12 -6.68 7.37 7.91
C LEU A 12 -8.13 7.79 8.18
N ILE A 13 -8.62 8.83 7.51
CA ILE A 13 -10.03 9.25 7.62
C ILE A 13 -10.95 8.25 6.89
N SER A 14 -10.49 7.68 5.76
CA SER A 14 -11.25 6.69 5.00
C SER A 14 -11.35 5.34 5.69
N LEU A 15 -10.37 4.95 6.51
CA LEU A 15 -10.36 3.64 7.18
C LEU A 15 -11.63 3.33 7.98
N PRO A 16 -12.10 4.18 8.93
CA PRO A 16 -13.34 3.89 9.67
C PRO A 16 -14.57 3.81 8.75
N VAL A 17 -14.60 4.59 7.67
CA VAL A 17 -15.69 4.54 6.68
C VAL A 17 -15.67 3.21 5.94
N VAL A 18 -14.49 2.75 5.49
CA VAL A 18 -14.33 1.46 4.82
C VAL A 18 -14.69 0.31 5.75
N LEU A 19 -14.23 0.32 7.00
CA LEU A 19 -14.57 -0.70 7.99
C LEU A 19 -16.07 -0.75 8.27
N PHE A 20 -16.72 0.42 8.40
CA PHE A 20 -18.17 0.50 8.56
C PHE A 20 -18.89 -0.10 7.36
N LEU A 21 -18.46 0.22 6.13
CA LEU A 21 -19.05 -0.36 4.91
C LEU A 21 -18.90 -1.87 4.84
N LEU A 22 -17.71 -2.41 5.18
CA LEU A 22 -17.48 -3.85 5.23
C LEU A 22 -18.39 -4.53 6.28
N PHE A 23 -18.49 -3.93 7.47
CA PHE A 23 -19.36 -4.42 8.54
C PHE A 23 -20.84 -4.40 8.10
N SER A 24 -21.32 -3.29 7.52
CA SER A 24 -22.69 -3.16 7.01
C SER A 24 -22.99 -4.12 5.86
N TYR A 25 -21.97 -4.52 5.08
CA TYR A 25 -22.09 -5.54 4.04
C TYR A 25 -22.16 -6.98 4.61
N GLY A 26 -21.99 -7.16 5.91
CA GLY A 26 -22.09 -8.45 6.59
C GLY A 26 -20.73 -9.10 6.92
N LEU A 27 -19.60 -8.44 6.64
CA LEU A 27 -18.27 -8.88 7.06
C LEU A 27 -18.05 -8.46 8.52
N THR A 28 -18.68 -9.19 9.44
CA THR A 28 -18.71 -8.87 10.88
C THR A 28 -17.65 -9.59 11.69
N ASN A 29 -16.90 -10.53 11.08
CA ASN A 29 -15.82 -11.24 11.75
C ASN A 29 -14.71 -10.26 12.19
N PHE A 30 -14.43 -10.23 13.49
CA PHE A 30 -13.48 -9.29 14.07
C PHE A 30 -12.05 -9.51 13.57
N ASP A 31 -11.60 -10.76 13.47
CA ASP A 31 -10.26 -11.09 12.99
C ASP A 31 -10.07 -10.65 11.53
N PHE A 32 -11.09 -10.82 10.70
CA PHE A 32 -11.09 -10.30 9.33
C PHE A 32 -10.94 -8.77 9.31
N LEU A 33 -11.80 -8.04 10.04
CA LEU A 33 -11.80 -6.58 10.07
C LEU A 33 -10.49 -6.01 10.64
N LEU A 34 -9.96 -6.64 11.70
CA LEU A 34 -8.69 -6.26 12.30
C LEU A 34 -7.53 -6.52 11.35
N THR A 35 -7.45 -7.71 10.75
CA THR A 35 -6.40 -8.07 9.79
C THR A 35 -6.42 -7.16 8.56
N PHE A 36 -7.62 -6.85 8.06
CA PHE A 36 -7.82 -5.89 6.99
C PHE A 36 -7.34 -4.49 7.39
N ALA A 37 -7.71 -4.02 8.59
CA ALA A 37 -7.30 -2.71 9.09
C ALA A 37 -5.78 -2.60 9.25
N ILE A 38 -5.11 -3.64 9.77
CA ILE A 38 -3.65 -3.69 9.87
C ILE A 38 -3.03 -3.61 8.47
N GLY A 39 -3.52 -4.41 7.52
CA GLY A 39 -3.09 -4.36 6.12
C GLY A 39 -3.24 -2.97 5.51
N PHE A 40 -4.39 -2.34 5.73
CA PHE A 40 -4.67 -0.98 5.26
C PHE A 40 -3.70 0.05 5.86
N LEU A 41 -3.40 -0.04 7.16
CA LEU A 41 -2.45 0.84 7.84
C LEU A 41 -1.02 0.64 7.33
N VAL A 42 -0.62 -0.60 7.07
CA VAL A 42 0.68 -0.94 6.46
C VAL A 42 0.77 -0.38 5.04
N GLY A 43 -0.27 -0.58 4.20
CA GLY A 43 -0.35 0.00 2.86
C GLY A 43 -0.27 1.52 2.87
N THR A 44 -0.93 2.15 3.84
CA THR A 44 -0.93 3.61 4.01
C THR A 44 0.43 4.16 4.46
N SER A 45 1.17 3.43 5.29
CA SER A 45 2.39 3.94 5.92
C SER A 45 3.69 3.51 5.25
N PHE A 46 3.75 2.27 4.74
CA PHE A 46 5.00 1.64 4.31
C PHE A 46 4.97 1.19 2.84
N LEU A 47 3.82 0.74 2.33
CA LEU A 47 3.68 0.17 0.98
C LEU A 47 2.84 1.03 0.03
N THR A 48 2.92 2.35 0.16
CA THR A 48 2.20 3.33 -0.67
C THR A 48 2.70 3.36 -2.12
N PRO A 49 1.87 3.81 -3.09
CA PRO A 49 2.29 4.16 -4.45
C PRO A 49 3.53 5.04 -4.54
N ASP A 50 3.71 5.97 -3.60
CA ASP A 50 4.83 6.93 -3.60
C ASP A 50 6.16 6.34 -3.08
N LEU A 51 6.25 5.03 -2.82
CA LEU A 51 7.49 4.37 -2.38
C LEU A 51 8.59 4.41 -3.46
N ASP A 52 8.20 4.70 -4.70
CA ASP A 52 9.06 4.98 -5.85
C ASP A 52 9.69 6.40 -5.81
N THR A 53 9.48 7.18 -4.75
CA THR A 53 10.08 8.51 -4.55
C THR A 53 10.70 8.67 -3.16
N TYR A 54 11.35 9.82 -2.90
CA TYR A 54 11.78 10.22 -1.55
C TYR A 54 10.59 10.67 -0.68
N SER A 55 9.59 9.81 -0.55
CA SER A 55 8.37 10.07 0.20
C SER A 55 8.54 9.83 1.71
N ASN A 56 7.54 10.28 2.49
CA ASN A 56 7.50 9.96 3.92
C ASN A 56 7.45 8.46 4.18
N ALA A 57 6.78 7.69 3.32
CA ALA A 57 6.73 6.24 3.45
C ALA A 57 8.10 5.60 3.22
N TYR A 58 8.84 6.04 2.20
CA TYR A 58 10.23 5.63 2.00
C TYR A 58 11.09 5.92 3.23
N ASN A 59 10.90 7.07 3.88
CA ASN A 59 11.65 7.43 5.08
C ASN A 59 11.23 6.64 6.34
N LYS A 60 9.95 6.23 6.45
CA LYS A 60 9.45 5.44 7.58
C LYS A 60 10.09 4.07 7.71
N TRP A 61 10.61 3.51 6.62
CA TRP A 61 11.41 2.27 6.66
C TRP A 61 12.73 2.42 7.43
N GLY A 62 13.15 3.64 7.78
CA GLY A 62 14.36 3.87 8.57
C GLY A 62 15.59 3.29 7.88
N PHE A 63 16.35 2.46 8.59
CA PHE A 63 17.51 1.77 8.02
C PHE A 63 17.14 0.82 6.86
N LEU A 64 15.99 0.13 6.97
CA LEU A 64 15.52 -0.83 5.97
C LEU A 64 15.16 -0.19 4.62
N ARG A 65 15.10 1.15 4.53
CA ARG A 65 14.89 1.84 3.25
C ARG A 65 16.00 1.58 2.23
N ILE A 66 17.19 1.13 2.67
CA ILE A 66 18.27 0.73 1.77
C ILE A 66 17.81 -0.37 0.79
N PHE A 67 16.98 -1.29 1.28
CA PHE A 67 16.37 -2.34 0.48
C PHE A 67 15.37 -1.82 -0.54
N TRP A 68 14.79 -0.64 -0.32
CA TRP A 68 13.87 0.02 -1.27
C TRP A 68 14.58 0.95 -2.26
N TYR A 69 15.88 1.22 -2.06
CA TYR A 69 16.63 2.10 -2.95
C TYR A 69 16.66 1.61 -4.41
N PRO A 70 16.90 0.31 -4.71
CA PRO A 70 16.85 -0.20 -6.07
C PRO A 70 15.48 -0.04 -6.72
N TYR A 71 14.40 -0.45 -6.03
CA TYR A 71 13.03 -0.25 -6.48
C TYR A 71 12.77 1.22 -6.87
N LYS A 72 13.09 2.15 -5.98
CA LYS A 72 12.92 3.59 -6.21
C LYS A 72 13.74 4.11 -7.40
N LYS A 73 14.97 3.60 -7.59
CA LYS A 73 15.85 4.05 -8.67
C LYS A 73 15.38 3.55 -10.05
N VAL A 74 14.82 2.36 -10.11
CA VAL A 74 14.40 1.72 -11.37
C VAL A 74 12.98 2.10 -11.76
N MET A 75 12.06 2.19 -10.79
CA MET A 75 10.64 2.37 -11.05
C MET A 75 10.30 3.85 -11.28
N PRO A 76 9.83 4.25 -12.48
CA PRO A 76 9.48 5.64 -12.73
C PRO A 76 8.21 6.01 -11.96
N HIS A 77 8.24 7.18 -11.31
CA HIS A 77 7.09 7.65 -10.55
C HIS A 77 5.88 7.87 -11.46
N ARG A 78 4.71 7.35 -11.03
CA ARG A 78 3.45 7.34 -11.79
C ARG A 78 3.49 6.61 -13.13
N SER A 79 4.42 5.68 -13.29
CA SER A 79 4.38 4.74 -14.40
C SER A 79 3.20 3.77 -14.27
N PHE A 80 2.93 3.06 -15.36
CA PHE A 80 1.99 1.94 -15.37
C PHE A 80 2.32 0.89 -14.30
N PHE A 81 3.60 0.70 -13.98
CA PHE A 81 4.07 -0.28 -13.00
C PHE A 81 3.85 0.14 -11.56
N THR A 82 3.79 1.44 -11.24
CA THR A 82 3.69 1.88 -9.83
C THR A 82 2.32 2.44 -9.43
N HIS A 83 1.56 2.96 -10.40
CA HIS A 83 0.30 3.67 -10.16
C HIS A 83 -0.90 3.07 -10.92
N THR A 84 -0.86 1.75 -11.15
CA THR A 84 -2.01 0.95 -11.60
C THR A 84 -2.58 0.18 -10.42
N ILE A 85 -3.91 0.16 -10.31
CA ILE A 85 -4.64 -0.55 -9.25
C ILE A 85 -4.23 -2.04 -9.32
N ILE A 86 -3.95 -2.66 -8.17
CA ILE A 86 -3.45 -4.03 -8.02
C ILE A 86 -2.02 -4.21 -8.52
N LEU A 87 -1.70 -3.88 -9.77
CA LEU A 87 -0.39 -4.17 -10.37
C LEU A 87 0.77 -3.54 -9.58
N GLY A 88 0.62 -2.29 -9.14
CA GLY A 88 1.67 -1.63 -8.35
C GLY A 88 1.88 -2.29 -6.99
N ASP A 89 0.82 -2.80 -6.36
CA ASP A 89 0.91 -3.53 -5.10
C ASP A 89 1.56 -4.89 -5.31
N VAL A 90 1.16 -5.63 -6.36
CA VAL A 90 1.78 -6.92 -6.72
C VAL A 90 3.28 -6.77 -6.92
N ILE A 91 3.73 -5.75 -7.65
CA ILE A 91 5.16 -5.50 -7.86
C ILE A 91 5.86 -5.17 -6.55
N ARG A 92 5.30 -4.30 -5.70
CA ARG A 92 5.89 -3.98 -4.39
C ARG A 92 5.99 -5.20 -3.48
N ILE A 93 4.95 -6.02 -3.42
CA ILE A 93 4.91 -7.23 -2.58
C ILE A 93 5.91 -8.26 -3.11
N ALA A 94 5.93 -8.53 -4.42
CA ALA A 94 6.89 -9.44 -5.03
C ALA A 94 8.33 -8.97 -4.79
N TYR A 95 8.61 -7.67 -4.97
CA TYR A 95 9.91 -7.09 -4.67
C TYR A 95 10.30 -7.29 -3.20
N MET A 96 9.38 -7.03 -2.26
CA MET A 96 9.62 -7.22 -0.84
C MET A 96 9.90 -8.69 -0.51
N LEU A 97 9.14 -9.63 -1.06
CA LEU A 97 9.38 -11.06 -0.87
C LEU A 97 10.76 -11.49 -1.38
N ILE A 98 11.18 -11.00 -2.55
CA ILE A 98 12.50 -11.32 -3.11
C ILE A 98 13.60 -10.79 -2.20
N VAL A 99 13.53 -9.49 -1.84
CA VAL A 99 14.58 -8.82 -1.07
C VAL A 99 14.68 -9.37 0.36
N PHE A 100 13.55 -9.73 0.96
CA PHE A 100 13.51 -10.28 2.32
C PHE A 100 13.56 -11.81 2.36
N SER A 101 13.65 -12.51 1.23
CA SER A 101 13.69 -13.98 1.18
C SER A 101 14.84 -14.60 2.00
N PRO A 102 16.06 -14.02 2.10
CA PRO A 102 17.10 -14.60 2.95
C PRO A 102 16.75 -14.54 4.44
N PHE A 103 16.06 -13.48 4.87
CA PHE A 103 15.58 -13.34 6.25
C PHE A 103 14.45 -14.31 6.53
N LEU A 104 13.54 -14.52 5.58
CA LEU A 104 12.47 -15.50 5.69
C LEU A 104 13.03 -16.93 5.75
N LEU A 105 14.05 -17.24 4.96
CA LEU A 105 14.73 -18.53 5.00
C LEU A 105 15.42 -18.76 6.36
N LEU A 106 16.14 -17.76 6.86
CA LEU A 106 16.78 -17.83 8.17
C LEU A 106 15.74 -18.04 9.28
N LEU A 107 14.65 -17.27 9.26
CA LEU A 107 13.54 -17.43 10.20
C LEU A 107 12.94 -18.84 10.11
N ASN A 108 12.76 -19.35 8.89
CA ASN A 108 12.20 -20.69 8.66
C ASN A 108 13.03 -21.79 9.32
N VAL A 109 14.36 -21.71 9.18
CA VAL A 109 15.28 -22.72 9.73
C VAL A 109 15.46 -22.57 11.24
N VAL A 110 15.55 -21.34 11.74
CA VAL A 110 15.91 -21.08 13.15
C VAL A 110 14.71 -21.16 14.09
N ALA A 111 13.52 -20.77 13.63
CA ALA A 111 12.36 -20.57 14.52
C ALA A 111 11.09 -21.30 14.07
N LEU A 112 10.98 -21.71 12.81
CA LEU A 112 9.76 -22.34 12.27
C LEU A 112 9.96 -23.81 11.89
N ASP A 113 11.13 -24.39 12.18
CA ASP A 113 11.46 -25.79 11.93
C ASP A 113 11.19 -26.25 10.48
N GLY A 114 11.38 -25.35 9.51
CA GLY A 114 11.13 -25.62 8.09
C GLY A 114 9.67 -25.46 7.63
N ASN A 115 8.74 -25.14 8.52
CA ASN A 115 7.29 -25.16 8.27
C ASN A 115 6.70 -23.84 7.73
N LEU A 116 7.52 -22.86 7.32
CA LEU A 116 7.04 -21.55 6.85
C LEU A 116 5.94 -21.65 5.78
N ILE A 117 6.07 -22.56 4.81
CA ILE A 117 5.07 -22.73 3.74
C ILE A 117 3.77 -23.31 4.26
N GLU A 118 3.83 -24.26 5.21
CA GLU A 118 2.64 -24.84 5.82
C GLU A 118 1.91 -23.81 6.69
N ILE A 119 2.65 -23.03 7.48
CA ILE A 119 2.12 -21.91 8.26
C ILE A 119 1.45 -20.88 7.33
N ALA A 120 2.10 -20.52 6.21
CA ALA A 120 1.52 -19.59 5.25
C ALA A 120 0.23 -20.11 4.62
N LYS A 121 0.15 -21.41 4.31
CA LYS A 121 -1.07 -22.06 3.81
C LYS A 121 -2.17 -22.07 4.88
N LYS A 122 -1.82 -22.36 6.12
CA LYS A 122 -2.77 -22.37 7.25
C LYS A 122 -3.40 -20.99 7.48
N HIS A 123 -2.66 -19.92 7.21
CA HIS A 123 -3.11 -18.53 7.38
C HIS A 123 -3.38 -17.83 6.03
N GLU A 124 -3.73 -18.58 4.98
CA GLU A 124 -3.91 -18.00 3.64
C GLU A 124 -5.01 -16.94 3.61
N VAL A 125 -6.08 -17.13 4.39
CA VAL A 125 -7.23 -16.21 4.46
C VAL A 125 -6.81 -14.89 5.10
N GLU A 126 -6.05 -14.94 6.19
CA GLU A 126 -5.53 -13.78 6.89
C GLU A 126 -4.51 -13.02 6.03
N ILE A 127 -3.63 -13.75 5.33
CA ILE A 127 -2.67 -13.14 4.38
C ILE A 127 -3.43 -12.42 3.26
N VAL A 128 -4.41 -13.07 2.63
CA VAL A 128 -5.21 -12.44 1.56
C VAL A 128 -5.99 -11.23 2.12
N THR A 129 -6.53 -11.32 3.32
CA THR A 129 -7.26 -10.23 3.99
C THR A 129 -6.36 -9.04 4.27
N PHE A 130 -5.14 -9.29 4.74
CA PHE A 130 -4.12 -8.26 4.95
C PHE A 130 -3.73 -7.60 3.62
N LEU A 131 -3.51 -8.38 2.56
CA LEU A 131 -3.20 -7.87 1.23
C LEU A 131 -4.35 -7.04 0.63
N MET A 132 -5.61 -7.45 0.86
CA MET A 132 -6.78 -6.64 0.47
C MET A 132 -6.76 -5.27 1.13
N GLY A 133 -6.43 -5.19 2.43
CA GLY A 133 -6.25 -3.94 3.13
C GLY A 133 -5.22 -3.03 2.45
N ILE A 134 -4.05 -3.58 2.09
CA ILE A 134 -3.00 -2.85 1.37
C ILE A 134 -3.51 -2.31 0.03
N VAL A 135 -4.15 -3.17 -0.78
CA VAL A 135 -4.65 -2.79 -2.11
C VAL A 135 -5.70 -1.69 -2.01
N VAL A 136 -6.62 -1.74 -1.03
CA VAL A 136 -7.62 -0.68 -0.84
C VAL A 136 -6.94 0.64 -0.46
N ALA A 137 -5.95 0.62 0.45
CA ALA A 137 -5.19 1.81 0.83
C ALA A 137 -4.45 2.45 -0.36
N SER A 138 -3.81 1.63 -1.21
CA SER A 138 -3.13 2.08 -2.43
C SER A 138 -4.12 2.61 -3.47
N THR A 139 -5.29 1.99 -3.58
CA THR A 139 -6.34 2.42 -4.51
C THR A 139 -6.86 3.80 -4.15
N LEU A 140 -7.15 4.05 -2.87
CA LEU A 140 -7.56 5.37 -2.39
C LEU A 140 -6.51 6.45 -2.70
N HIS A 141 -5.22 6.13 -2.52
CA HIS A 141 -4.12 7.02 -2.87
C HIS A 141 -4.15 7.40 -4.36
N ILE A 142 -4.23 6.40 -5.25
CA ILE A 142 -4.26 6.60 -6.71
C ILE A 142 -5.51 7.40 -7.13
N ILE A 143 -6.68 7.13 -6.52
CA ILE A 143 -7.91 7.88 -6.78
C ILE A 143 -7.74 9.34 -6.37
N ALA A 144 -7.24 9.60 -5.15
CA ALA A 144 -7.00 10.96 -4.66
C ALA A 144 -6.07 11.74 -5.61
N ASP A 145 -5.07 11.07 -6.17
CA ASP A 145 -4.14 11.64 -7.13
C ASP A 145 -4.79 12.01 -8.47
N LYS A 146 -5.61 11.11 -9.00
CA LYS A 146 -6.38 11.35 -10.23
C LYS A 146 -7.37 12.51 -10.03
N VAL A 147 -8.08 12.55 -8.91
CA VAL A 147 -9.03 13.62 -8.56
C VAL A 147 -8.33 14.97 -8.45
N ASN A 148 -7.23 15.07 -7.70
CA ASN A 148 -6.48 16.31 -7.54
C ASN A 148 -5.93 16.82 -8.89
N THR A 149 -5.43 15.91 -9.72
CA THR A 149 -4.91 16.25 -11.06
C THR A 149 -6.02 16.81 -11.96
N ARG A 150 -7.21 16.18 -11.98
CA ARG A 150 -8.38 16.66 -12.73
C ARG A 150 -8.84 18.04 -12.24
N ARG A 151 -8.94 18.24 -10.91
CA ARG A 151 -9.32 19.53 -10.30
C ARG A 151 -8.38 20.66 -10.74
N LYS A 152 -7.06 20.44 -10.68
CA LYS A 152 -6.06 21.45 -11.09
C LYS A 152 -6.18 21.80 -12.59
N LYS A 153 -6.39 20.82 -13.46
CA LYS A 153 -6.60 21.05 -14.90
C LYS A 153 -7.84 21.93 -15.16
N MET A 154 -8.95 21.65 -14.47
CA MET A 154 -10.18 22.43 -14.59
C MET A 154 -9.99 23.90 -14.12
N MET A 155 -9.33 24.12 -12.99
CA MET A 155 -9.07 25.46 -12.47
C MET A 155 -8.17 26.29 -13.41
N ARG A 156 -7.14 25.67 -14.01
CA ARG A 156 -6.28 26.34 -15.01
C ARG A 156 -7.07 26.74 -16.27
N LYS A 157 -7.95 25.86 -16.77
CA LYS A 157 -8.83 26.19 -17.90
C LYS A 157 -9.77 27.36 -17.60
N LYS A 158 -10.38 27.40 -16.40
CA LYS A 158 -11.22 28.53 -15.97
C LYS A 158 -10.45 29.85 -15.89
N LYS A 159 -9.22 29.85 -15.36
CA LYS A 159 -8.38 31.05 -15.29
C LYS A 159 -7.97 31.58 -16.68
N LYS A 160 -7.70 30.68 -17.64
CA LYS A 160 -7.37 31.07 -19.03
C LYS A 160 -8.57 31.66 -19.77
N ARG A 161 -9.81 31.25 -19.47
CA ARG A 161 -11.03 31.82 -20.07
C ARG A 161 -11.44 33.20 -19.51
N ARG A 162 -10.90 33.59 -18.36
CA ARG A 162 -11.18 34.88 -17.69
C ARG A 162 -10.13 35.96 -18.00
N ARG A 163 -9.12 35.61 -18.79
CA ARG A 163 -8.10 36.51 -19.34
C ARG A 163 -8.36 36.63 -20.83
#